data_AF-Q96CK7-F1
#
_entry.id   AF-Q96CK7-F1
#
_cell.length_a   1.000
_cell.length_b   1.000
_cell.length_c   1.000
_cell.angle_alpha   90.00
_cell.angle_beta   90.00
_cell.angle_gamma   90.00
#
_symmetry.space_group_name_H-M   'P 1'
#
loop_
_entity.id
_entity.type
_entity.pdbx_description
1 polymer ?
#
loop_
_entity_poly.entity_id
_entity_poly.type
_entity_poly.pdbx_seq_one_letter_code
_entity_poly.pdbx_strand_id
1 'polypeptide(L)'
;YRHESLAQYNAKLDTRLLYPVSKYQQDQIVKEDSVEAVGAQLKVYHQQYQDKSREYDQLYEEYTRTSQELQMKRTAIEAFNETIKIFEEQGQTQEKCSKEYLERFRREGNEKEMQRILLNSERLKSRIAEIHESRTKLEQQLRAQASDNREIDKRMNSLKPDLMQLRKIRDQYLVWLTQKGARQKKINEWLGIKNETEDQYALMEDEDDLPHHEERTWYVGKINRTQAEEMLSGKRDGTFLIRESSQRGCYACSVVVDGDTKHCVIYRTATGFGFAEPYNLYGSLKELVLHYQHASLVQHNDALTVTLAHPVRAPGPGPPPAAR
;
A
#
# COMPACT_ATOMS: atom_id res chain seq x y z
N TYR A 1 -0.17 5.44 -44.17
CA TYR A 1 1.13 4.85 -43.76
C TYR A 1 1.07 3.44 -43.13
N ARG A 2 -0.05 2.69 -43.23
CA ARG A 2 -0.03 1.26 -42.85
C ARG A 2 0.65 0.40 -43.94
N HIS A 3 0.42 0.77 -45.20
CA HIS A 3 0.98 0.10 -46.39
C HIS A 3 2.12 0.90 -47.05
N GLU A 4 2.28 2.17 -46.68
CA GLU A 4 3.26 3.11 -47.24
C GLU A 4 4.21 3.62 -46.14
N SER A 5 5.49 3.79 -46.47
CA SER A 5 6.52 4.23 -45.52
C SER A 5 6.39 5.71 -45.18
N LEU A 6 6.64 6.06 -43.92
CA LEU A 6 6.76 7.44 -43.46
C LEU A 6 8.00 8.15 -44.03
N ALA A 7 8.91 7.41 -44.69
CA ALA A 7 10.06 7.96 -45.41
C ALA A 7 9.68 9.00 -46.47
N GLN A 8 8.46 8.92 -47.02
CA GLN A 8 7.92 9.90 -47.97
C GLN A 8 7.78 11.31 -47.37
N TYR A 9 7.65 11.42 -46.05
CA TYR A 9 7.54 12.69 -45.32
C TYR A 9 8.84 13.06 -44.58
N ASN A 10 9.54 12.07 -44.05
CA ASN A 10 10.82 12.28 -43.37
C ASN A 10 11.73 11.08 -43.62
N ALA A 11 12.81 11.29 -44.37
CA ALA A 11 13.79 10.26 -44.71
C ALA A 11 14.41 9.55 -43.49
N LYS A 12 14.38 10.17 -42.29
CA LYS A 12 14.86 9.56 -41.04
C LYS A 12 13.86 8.57 -40.42
N LEU A 13 12.62 8.51 -40.90
CA LEU A 13 11.54 7.67 -40.39
C LEU A 13 11.11 6.65 -41.45
N ASP A 14 12.04 5.80 -41.91
CA ASP A 14 11.71 4.68 -42.82
C ASP A 14 11.04 3.53 -42.07
N THR A 15 9.82 3.80 -41.61
CA THR A 15 9.00 2.85 -40.86
C THR A 15 7.54 2.95 -41.33
N ARG A 16 6.79 1.87 -41.17
CA ARG A 16 5.35 1.79 -41.47
C ARG A 16 4.57 1.62 -40.17
N LEU A 17 3.34 2.13 -40.14
CA LEU A 17 2.44 1.99 -38.99
C LEU A 17 1.78 0.60 -39.00
N LEU A 18 2.55 -0.42 -38.61
CA LEU A 18 2.16 -1.83 -38.73
C LEU A 18 1.28 -2.33 -37.56
N TYR A 19 1.58 -1.90 -36.34
CA TYR A 19 0.99 -2.43 -35.12
C TYR A 19 0.21 -1.34 -34.37
N PRO A 20 -1.08 -1.13 -34.67
CA PRO A 20 -1.89 -0.16 -33.95
C PRO A 20 -2.11 -0.63 -32.51
N VAL A 21 -1.75 0.22 -31.55
CA VAL A 21 -2.07 -0.02 -30.13
C VAL A 21 -3.57 0.24 -29.94
N SER A 22 -4.34 -0.81 -29.70
CA SER A 22 -5.80 -0.73 -29.59
C SER A 22 -6.21 -0.37 -28.16
N LYS A 23 -7.13 0.60 -28.02
CA LYS A 23 -7.81 0.88 -26.74
C LYS A 23 -8.63 -0.31 -26.20
N TYR A 24 -8.98 -1.27 -27.05
CA TYR A 24 -9.76 -2.46 -26.70
C TYR A 24 -8.90 -3.70 -26.43
N GLN A 25 -7.56 -3.57 -26.47
CA GLN A 25 -6.66 -4.69 -26.17
C GLN A 25 -6.82 -5.20 -24.72
N GLN A 26 -7.39 -4.36 -23.86
CA GLN A 26 -7.75 -4.65 -22.46
C GLN A 26 -8.93 -5.61 -22.31
N ASP A 27 -9.98 -5.43 -23.11
CA ASP A 27 -11.21 -6.24 -23.06
C ASP A 27 -10.98 -7.70 -23.48
N GLN A 28 -9.86 -8.01 -24.13
CA GLN A 28 -9.49 -9.41 -24.45
C GLN A 28 -8.88 -10.16 -23.26
N ILE A 29 -8.37 -9.45 -22.24
CA ILE A 29 -7.64 -10.04 -21.10
C ILE A 29 -8.54 -10.11 -19.87
N VAL A 30 -9.39 -9.10 -19.68
CA VAL A 30 -10.39 -9.07 -18.60
C VAL A 30 -11.62 -9.84 -19.10
N LYS A 31 -11.75 -11.10 -18.69
CA LYS A 31 -12.84 -11.99 -19.13
C LYS A 31 -14.18 -11.74 -18.44
N GLU A 32 -14.24 -10.80 -17.50
CA GLU A 32 -15.41 -10.52 -16.67
C GLU A 32 -15.95 -9.12 -16.94
N ASP A 33 -17.27 -9.03 -17.13
CA ASP A 33 -17.95 -7.76 -17.40
C ASP A 33 -18.38 -7.01 -16.12
N SER A 34 -18.31 -7.67 -14.95
CA SER A 34 -18.71 -7.07 -13.67
C SER A 34 -17.57 -6.27 -13.05
N VAL A 35 -17.81 -4.97 -12.81
CA VAL A 35 -16.86 -4.06 -12.14
C VAL A 35 -16.43 -4.59 -10.77
N GLU A 36 -17.32 -5.28 -10.05
CA GLU A 36 -17.01 -5.85 -8.73
C GLU A 36 -16.09 -7.06 -8.82
N ALA A 37 -16.34 -7.95 -9.78
CA ALA A 37 -15.56 -9.16 -9.96
C ALA A 37 -14.13 -8.83 -10.43
N VAL A 38 -14.02 -7.89 -11.38
CA VAL A 38 -12.73 -7.36 -11.84
C VAL A 38 -11.98 -6.64 -10.71
N GLY A 39 -12.68 -5.94 -9.83
CA GLY A 39 -12.10 -5.32 -8.63
C GLY A 39 -11.57 -6.34 -7.62
N ALA A 40 -12.32 -7.40 -7.34
CA ALA A 40 -11.86 -8.50 -6.50
C ALA A 40 -10.63 -9.21 -7.09
N GLN A 41 -10.62 -9.41 -8.41
CA GLN A 41 -9.50 -10.01 -9.12
C GLN A 41 -8.27 -9.09 -9.12
N LEU A 42 -8.46 -7.77 -9.26
CA LEU A 42 -7.40 -6.78 -9.09
C LEU A 42 -6.77 -6.87 -7.69
N LYS A 43 -7.59 -6.98 -6.64
CA LYS A 43 -7.10 -7.14 -5.26
C LYS A 43 -6.21 -8.38 -5.12
N VAL A 44 -6.61 -9.51 -5.70
CA VAL A 44 -5.80 -10.74 -5.68
C VAL A 44 -4.47 -10.56 -6.42
N TYR A 45 -4.48 -10.02 -7.65
CA TYR A 45 -3.24 -9.79 -8.39
C TYR A 45 -2.34 -8.74 -7.73
N HIS A 46 -2.93 -7.71 -7.12
CA HIS A 46 -2.20 -6.70 -6.37
C HIS A 46 -1.51 -7.32 -5.14
N GLN A 47 -2.22 -8.15 -4.38
CA GLN A 47 -1.66 -8.86 -3.23
C GLN A 47 -0.52 -9.80 -3.66
N GLN A 48 -0.70 -10.60 -4.71
CA GLN A 48 0.35 -11.47 -5.24
C GLN A 48 1.57 -10.67 -5.71
N TYR A 49 1.37 -9.51 -6.33
CA TYR A 49 2.46 -8.61 -6.70
C TYR A 49 3.21 -8.09 -5.47
N GLN A 50 2.50 -7.65 -4.43
CA GLN A 50 3.13 -7.17 -3.19
C GLN A 50 3.93 -8.28 -2.51
N ASP A 51 3.38 -9.49 -2.42
CA ASP A 51 4.05 -10.63 -1.79
C ASP A 51 5.32 -11.03 -2.55
N LYS A 52 5.25 -11.15 -3.89
CA LYS A 52 6.45 -11.39 -4.71
C LYS A 52 7.45 -10.23 -4.67
N SER A 53 6.97 -8.99 -4.54
CA SER A 53 7.87 -7.83 -4.43
C SER A 53 8.64 -7.88 -3.11
N ARG A 54 7.97 -8.18 -1.99
CA ARG A 54 8.62 -8.38 -0.69
C ARG A 54 9.63 -9.51 -0.71
N GLU A 55 9.31 -10.64 -1.35
CA GLU A 55 10.25 -11.75 -1.52
C GLU A 55 11.49 -11.33 -2.33
N TYR A 56 11.29 -10.58 -3.42
CA TYR A 56 12.40 -10.05 -4.21
C TYR A 56 13.28 -9.08 -3.42
N ASP A 57 12.67 -8.18 -2.65
CA ASP A 57 13.39 -7.21 -1.82
C ASP A 57 14.24 -7.92 -0.75
N GLN A 58 13.69 -8.96 -0.09
CA GLN A 58 14.41 -9.80 0.86
C GLN A 58 15.62 -10.51 0.22
N LEU A 59 15.41 -11.12 -0.95
CA LEU A 59 16.50 -11.76 -1.70
C LEU A 59 17.57 -10.75 -2.13
N TYR A 60 17.18 -9.53 -2.48
CA TYR A 60 18.11 -8.46 -2.86
C TYR A 60 18.95 -7.97 -1.68
N GLU A 61 18.34 -7.80 -0.50
CA GLU A 61 19.06 -7.49 0.75
C GLU A 61 20.05 -8.59 1.11
N GLU A 62 19.66 -9.87 0.98
CA GLU A 62 20.56 -10.99 1.24
C GLU A 62 21.69 -11.08 0.22
N TYR A 63 21.41 -10.87 -1.07
CA TYR A 63 22.40 -10.83 -2.13
C TYR A 63 23.44 -9.72 -1.90
N THR A 64 22.99 -8.51 -1.56
CA THR A 64 23.89 -7.37 -1.34
C THR A 64 24.77 -7.58 -0.11
N ARG A 65 24.20 -8.06 1.01
CA ARG A 65 24.95 -8.46 2.22
C ARG A 65 25.98 -9.54 1.90
N THR A 66 25.56 -10.63 1.26
CA THR A 66 26.43 -11.76 0.89
C THR A 66 27.55 -11.32 -0.04
N SER A 67 27.26 -10.44 -1.01
CA SER A 67 28.26 -9.91 -1.93
C SER A 67 29.32 -9.06 -1.23
N GLN A 68 28.95 -8.27 -0.21
CA GLN A 68 29.90 -7.51 0.60
C GLN A 68 30.81 -8.44 1.42
N GLU A 69 30.23 -9.45 2.09
CA GLU A 69 30.99 -10.46 2.82
C GLU A 69 31.94 -11.24 1.91
N LEU A 70 31.50 -11.58 0.70
CA LEU A 70 32.31 -12.23 -0.33
C LEU A 70 33.54 -11.39 -0.67
N GLN A 71 33.35 -10.08 -0.81
CA GLN A 71 34.43 -9.15 -1.13
C GLN A 71 35.43 -9.04 0.04
N MET A 72 34.94 -8.94 1.29
CA MET A 72 35.80 -8.93 2.47
C MET A 72 36.64 -10.21 2.59
N LYS A 73 36.03 -11.37 2.34
CA LYS A 73 36.74 -12.67 2.35
C LYS A 73 37.80 -12.76 1.23
N ARG A 74 37.54 -12.21 0.05
CA ARG A 74 38.55 -12.13 -1.04
C ARG A 74 39.77 -11.30 -0.62
N THR A 75 39.55 -10.10 -0.09
CA THR A 75 40.64 -9.25 0.40
C THR A 75 41.41 -9.93 1.52
N ALA A 76 40.73 -10.66 2.42
CA ALA A 76 41.39 -11.44 3.46
C ALA A 76 42.27 -12.57 2.88
N ILE A 77 41.80 -13.27 1.84
CA ILE A 77 42.60 -14.31 1.14
C ILE A 77 43.83 -13.69 0.44
N GLU A 78 43.69 -12.52 -0.18
CA GLU A 78 44.82 -11.79 -0.77
C GLU A 78 45.86 -11.41 0.30
N ALA A 79 45.41 -10.95 1.48
CA ALA A 79 46.31 -10.67 2.60
C ALA A 79 46.99 -11.94 3.14
N PHE A 80 46.28 -13.08 3.19
CA PHE A 80 46.89 -14.38 3.52
C PHE A 80 47.93 -14.80 2.49
N ASN A 81 47.66 -14.62 1.20
CA ASN A 81 48.61 -14.94 0.13
C ASN A 81 49.88 -14.10 0.23
N GLU A 82 49.76 -12.79 0.48
CA GLU A 82 50.95 -11.94 0.67
C GLU A 82 51.72 -12.31 1.95
N THR A 83 51.01 -12.66 3.02
CA THR A 83 51.63 -13.13 4.27
C THR A 83 52.41 -14.43 4.06
N ILE A 84 51.80 -15.41 3.36
CA ILE A 84 52.45 -16.67 3.00
C ILE A 84 53.71 -16.39 2.17
N LYS A 85 53.61 -15.51 1.16
CA LYS A 85 54.75 -15.14 0.31
C LYS A 85 55.91 -14.57 1.12
N ILE A 86 55.65 -13.67 2.08
CA ILE A 86 56.69 -13.13 2.97
C ILE A 86 57.34 -14.25 3.81
N PHE A 87 56.56 -15.19 4.34
CA PHE A 87 57.10 -16.32 5.09
C PHE A 87 57.89 -17.31 4.22
N GLU A 88 57.45 -17.54 2.98
CA GLU A 88 58.17 -18.36 2.00
C GLU A 88 59.50 -17.71 1.62
N GLU A 89 59.53 -16.39 1.40
CA GLU A 89 60.75 -15.62 1.15
C GLU A 89 61.71 -15.70 2.36
N GLN A 90 61.20 -15.54 3.59
CA GLN A 90 62.00 -15.75 4.81
C GLN A 90 62.55 -17.17 4.89
N GLY A 91 61.74 -18.17 4.54
CA GLY A 91 62.16 -19.57 4.50
C GLY A 91 63.28 -19.82 3.48
N GLN A 92 63.17 -19.24 2.28
CA GLN A 92 64.19 -19.33 1.24
C GLN A 92 65.49 -18.63 1.65
N THR A 93 65.41 -17.43 2.24
CA THR A 93 66.58 -16.71 2.75
C THR A 93 67.24 -17.47 3.90
N GLN A 94 66.45 -18.00 4.84
CA GLN A 94 66.96 -18.85 5.93
C GLN A 94 67.63 -20.10 5.37
N GLU A 95 67.03 -20.78 4.40
CA GLU A 95 67.60 -21.99 3.78
C GLU A 95 68.92 -21.66 3.08
N LYS A 96 68.98 -20.56 2.31
CA LYS A 96 70.20 -20.14 1.61
C LYS A 96 71.33 -19.78 2.57
N CYS A 97 71.06 -18.96 3.58
CA CYS A 97 72.06 -18.59 4.59
C CYS A 97 72.46 -19.82 5.42
N SER A 98 71.49 -20.61 5.90
CA SER A 98 71.77 -21.79 6.71
C SER A 98 72.60 -22.81 5.95
N LYS A 99 72.42 -23.00 4.64
CA LYS A 99 73.21 -23.95 3.84
C LYS A 99 74.72 -23.66 3.85
N GLU A 100 75.10 -22.39 3.71
CA GLU A 100 76.51 -21.96 3.84
C GLU A 100 77.06 -22.19 5.26
N TYR A 101 76.27 -21.88 6.29
CA TYR A 101 76.66 -22.12 7.69
C TYR A 101 76.69 -23.61 8.05
N LEU A 102 75.74 -24.41 7.54
CA LEU A 102 75.64 -25.85 7.79
C LEU A 102 76.83 -26.57 7.18
N GLU A 103 77.27 -26.19 5.97
CA GLU A 103 78.46 -26.77 5.34
C GLU A 103 79.74 -26.46 6.13
N ARG A 104 79.85 -25.26 6.71
CA ARG A 104 80.98 -24.89 7.60
C ARG A 104 80.91 -25.66 8.92
N PHE A 105 79.78 -25.64 9.62
CA PHE A 105 79.63 -26.33 10.91
C PHE A 105 79.71 -27.86 10.79
N ARG A 106 79.35 -28.44 9.64
CA ARG A 106 79.56 -29.86 9.35
C ARG A 106 81.05 -30.22 9.27
N ARG A 107 81.91 -29.31 8.79
CA ARG A 107 83.37 -29.50 8.78
C ARG A 107 84.00 -29.29 10.16
N GLU A 108 83.41 -28.43 10.99
CA GLU A 108 83.90 -28.10 12.34
C GLU A 108 83.36 -29.04 13.45
N GLY A 109 82.43 -29.94 13.13
CA GLY A 109 81.85 -30.88 14.10
C GLY A 109 80.88 -30.25 15.11
N ASN A 110 80.34 -29.06 14.83
CA ASN A 110 79.53 -28.29 15.78
C ASN A 110 78.03 -28.64 15.69
N GLU A 111 77.70 -29.83 16.18
CA GLU A 111 76.39 -30.49 15.99
C GLU A 111 75.21 -29.78 16.69
N LYS A 112 75.48 -29.09 17.80
CA LYS A 112 74.46 -28.34 18.56
C LYS A 112 73.93 -27.12 17.81
N GLU A 113 74.78 -26.43 17.06
CA GLU A 113 74.35 -25.27 16.27
C GLU A 113 73.57 -25.71 15.03
N MET A 114 74.00 -26.83 14.41
CA MET A 114 73.28 -27.46 13.31
C MET A 114 71.85 -27.86 13.70
N GLN A 115 71.66 -28.48 14.87
CA GLN A 115 70.33 -28.82 15.39
C GLN A 115 69.45 -27.59 15.66
N ARG A 116 70.01 -26.48 16.20
CA ARG A 116 69.25 -25.25 16.45
C ARG A 116 68.69 -24.63 15.15
N ILE A 117 69.50 -24.59 14.10
CA ILE A 117 69.08 -24.07 12.79
C ILE A 117 67.97 -24.93 12.17
N LEU A 118 68.12 -26.26 12.24
CA LEU A 118 67.12 -27.22 11.76
C LEU A 118 65.78 -27.06 12.51
N LEU A 119 65.81 -27.05 13.84
CA LEU A 119 64.60 -26.84 14.67
C LEU A 119 63.90 -25.51 14.37
N ASN A 120 64.66 -24.44 14.12
CA ASN A 120 64.09 -23.16 13.72
C ASN A 120 63.40 -23.28 12.35
N SER A 121 64.06 -23.89 11.36
CA SER A 121 63.49 -24.11 10.03
C SER A 121 62.22 -24.96 10.05
N GLU A 122 62.17 -25.95 10.95
CA GLU A 122 61.01 -26.82 11.12
C GLU A 122 59.84 -26.07 11.76
N ARG A 123 60.10 -25.23 12.75
CA ARG A 123 59.09 -24.33 13.33
C ARG A 123 58.53 -23.35 12.29
N LEU A 124 59.39 -22.77 11.46
CA LEU A 124 58.95 -21.87 10.38
C LEU A 124 58.06 -22.61 9.37
N LYS A 125 58.46 -23.81 8.94
CA LYS A 125 57.66 -24.66 8.04
C LYS A 125 56.31 -25.06 8.66
N SER A 126 56.29 -25.44 9.94
CA SER A 126 55.03 -25.74 10.66
C SER A 126 54.11 -24.53 10.69
N ARG A 127 54.66 -23.33 10.94
CA ARG A 127 53.87 -22.10 10.96
C ARG A 127 53.30 -21.74 9.58
N ILE A 128 54.08 -21.92 8.52
CA ILE A 128 53.62 -21.74 7.14
C ILE A 128 52.47 -22.70 6.83
N ALA A 129 52.60 -23.97 7.20
CA ALA A 129 51.56 -24.98 6.99
C ALA A 129 50.23 -24.62 7.68
N GLU A 130 50.27 -24.13 8.92
CA GLU A 130 49.07 -23.65 9.65
C GLU A 130 48.39 -22.48 8.91
N ILE A 131 49.16 -21.54 8.37
CA ILE A 131 48.62 -20.39 7.63
C ILE A 131 48.01 -20.86 6.31
N HIS A 132 48.64 -21.80 5.61
CA HIS A 132 48.08 -22.42 4.40
C HIS A 132 46.76 -23.14 4.68
N GLU A 133 46.66 -23.88 5.78
CA GLU A 133 45.43 -24.56 6.17
C GLU A 133 44.31 -23.55 6.47
N SER A 134 44.61 -22.51 7.23
CA SER A 134 43.67 -21.42 7.53
C SER A 134 43.17 -20.72 6.26
N ARG A 135 44.07 -20.39 5.33
CA ARG A 135 43.73 -19.84 4.00
C ARG A 135 42.82 -20.79 3.22
N THR A 136 43.17 -22.08 3.16
CA THR A 136 42.40 -23.08 2.40
C THR A 136 40.98 -23.23 2.96
N LYS A 137 40.84 -23.19 4.29
CA LYS A 137 39.52 -23.18 4.95
C LYS A 137 38.70 -21.94 4.58
N LEU A 138 39.32 -20.76 4.58
CA LEU A 138 38.65 -19.52 4.17
C LEU A 138 38.25 -19.54 2.69
N GLU A 139 39.08 -20.11 1.82
CA GLU A 139 38.75 -20.32 0.40
C GLU A 139 37.58 -21.27 0.19
N GLN A 140 37.48 -22.35 0.96
CA GLN A 140 36.33 -23.26 0.92
C GLN A 140 35.05 -22.55 1.35
N GLN A 141 35.11 -21.76 2.43
CA GLN A 141 33.97 -20.93 2.86
C GLN A 141 33.57 -19.89 1.82
N LEU A 142 34.55 -19.25 1.16
CA LEU A 142 34.30 -18.32 0.06
C LEU A 142 33.58 -19.02 -1.10
N ARG A 143 34.01 -20.23 -1.48
CA ARG A 143 33.37 -21.02 -2.56
C ARG A 143 31.94 -21.41 -2.21
N ALA A 144 31.69 -21.85 -0.98
CA ALA A 144 30.34 -22.18 -0.52
C ALA A 144 29.42 -20.96 -0.61
N GLN A 145 29.84 -19.83 0.00
CA GLN A 145 29.06 -18.59 -0.02
C GLN A 145 28.87 -18.02 -1.44
N ALA A 146 29.87 -18.19 -2.32
CA ALA A 146 29.74 -17.80 -3.72
C ALA A 146 28.73 -18.67 -4.49
N SER A 147 28.58 -19.95 -4.12
CA SER A 147 27.55 -20.83 -4.68
C SER A 147 26.16 -20.38 -4.23
N ASP A 148 25.99 -20.11 -2.93
CA ASP A 148 24.73 -19.64 -2.36
C ASP A 148 24.30 -18.30 -3.02
N ASN A 149 25.25 -17.38 -3.21
CA ASN A 149 24.98 -16.10 -3.85
C ASN A 149 24.55 -16.24 -5.33
N ARG A 150 25.08 -17.24 -6.05
CA ARG A 150 24.63 -17.57 -7.42
C ARG A 150 23.22 -18.16 -7.43
N GLU A 151 22.86 -18.92 -6.40
CA GLU A 151 21.51 -19.46 -6.26
C GLU A 151 20.51 -18.34 -5.98
N ILE A 152 20.85 -17.38 -5.11
CA ILE A 152 20.03 -16.19 -4.86
C ILE A 152 19.81 -15.39 -6.15
N ASP A 153 20.86 -15.13 -6.93
CA ASP A 153 20.74 -14.43 -8.21
C ASP A 153 19.83 -15.20 -9.20
N LYS A 154 19.94 -16.54 -9.25
CA LYS A 154 19.03 -17.37 -10.06
C LYS A 154 17.58 -17.24 -9.61
N ARG A 155 17.30 -17.26 -8.30
CA ARG A 155 15.95 -17.07 -7.75
C ARG A 155 15.41 -15.68 -8.09
N MET A 156 16.20 -14.63 -7.88
CA MET A 156 15.83 -13.27 -8.25
C MET A 156 15.51 -13.13 -9.74
N ASN A 157 16.36 -13.70 -10.61
CA ASN A 157 16.16 -13.64 -12.06
C ASN A 157 14.92 -14.43 -12.52
N SER A 158 14.50 -15.46 -11.77
CA SER A 158 13.23 -16.16 -12.00
C SER A 158 12.00 -15.36 -11.58
N LEU A 159 12.11 -14.53 -10.54
CA LEU A 159 11.01 -13.68 -10.04
C LEU A 159 10.81 -12.41 -10.86
N LYS A 160 11.86 -11.86 -11.49
CA LYS A 160 11.78 -10.67 -12.35
C LYS A 160 10.68 -10.73 -13.43
N PRO A 161 10.59 -11.78 -14.26
CA PRO A 161 9.53 -11.86 -15.27
C PRO A 161 8.14 -11.92 -14.64
N ASP A 162 7.98 -12.68 -13.55
CA ASP A 162 6.70 -12.78 -12.83
C ASP A 162 6.25 -11.44 -12.28
N LEU A 163 7.14 -10.67 -11.66
CA LEU A 163 6.87 -9.32 -11.17
C LEU A 163 6.46 -8.38 -12.30
N MET A 164 7.15 -8.45 -13.44
CA MET A 164 6.83 -7.63 -14.61
C MET A 164 5.44 -7.99 -15.19
N GLN A 165 5.11 -9.28 -15.26
CA GLN A 165 3.79 -9.73 -15.74
C GLN A 165 2.68 -9.32 -14.77
N LEU A 166 2.85 -9.55 -13.46
CA LEU A 166 1.88 -9.16 -12.45
C LEU A 166 1.65 -7.64 -12.43
N ARG A 167 2.71 -6.85 -12.54
CA ARG A 167 2.62 -5.39 -12.68
C ARG A 167 1.82 -5.01 -13.92
N LYS A 168 2.13 -5.62 -15.07
CA LYS A 168 1.44 -5.35 -16.33
C LYS A 168 -0.04 -5.71 -16.26
N ILE A 169 -0.38 -6.86 -15.67
CA ILE A 169 -1.77 -7.30 -15.46
C ILE A 169 -2.47 -6.32 -14.52
N ARG A 170 -1.88 -5.99 -13.37
CA ARG A 170 -2.44 -5.00 -12.42
C ARG A 170 -2.72 -3.67 -13.09
N ASP A 171 -1.75 -3.11 -13.81
CA ASP A 171 -1.88 -1.83 -14.51
C ASP A 171 -2.98 -1.91 -15.58
N GLN A 172 -3.17 -3.09 -16.20
CA GLN A 172 -4.24 -3.30 -17.16
C GLN A 172 -5.63 -3.27 -16.53
N TYR A 173 -5.80 -3.95 -15.38
CA TYR A 173 -7.05 -3.97 -14.62
C TYR A 173 -7.40 -2.59 -14.08
N LEU A 174 -6.39 -1.82 -13.63
CA LEU A 174 -6.58 -0.43 -13.22
C LEU A 174 -7.12 0.44 -14.36
N VAL A 175 -6.51 0.37 -15.54
CA VAL A 175 -6.99 1.13 -16.70
C VAL A 175 -8.43 0.72 -17.08
N TRP A 176 -8.74 -0.57 -17.03
CA TRP A 176 -10.09 -1.07 -17.33
C TRP A 176 -11.14 -0.55 -16.33
N LEU A 177 -10.86 -0.60 -15.03
CA LEU A 177 -11.75 -0.08 -13.99
C LEU A 177 -11.98 1.43 -14.14
N THR A 178 -10.92 2.19 -14.46
CA THR A 178 -11.03 3.64 -14.72
C THR A 178 -11.91 3.91 -15.96
N GLN A 179 -11.76 3.14 -17.03
CA GLN A 179 -12.59 3.29 -18.25
C GLN A 179 -14.07 2.96 -18.00
N LYS A 180 -14.38 2.04 -17.09
CA LYS A 180 -15.76 1.69 -16.69
C LYS A 180 -16.34 2.65 -15.65
N GLY A 181 -15.62 3.69 -15.25
CA GLY A 181 -16.10 4.71 -14.31
C GLY A 181 -16.11 4.27 -12.85
N ALA A 182 -15.26 3.29 -12.47
CA ALA A 182 -15.12 2.90 -11.07
C ALA A 182 -14.65 4.09 -10.22
N ARG A 183 -15.28 4.29 -9.06
CA ARG A 183 -14.91 5.38 -8.13
C ARG A 183 -13.50 5.15 -7.57
N GLN A 184 -12.72 6.23 -7.44
CA GLN A 184 -11.35 6.17 -6.92
C GLN A 184 -11.27 5.55 -5.51
N LYS A 185 -12.25 5.79 -4.63
CA LYS A 185 -12.33 5.19 -3.28
C LYS A 185 -12.31 3.66 -3.35
N LYS A 186 -13.09 3.07 -4.27
CA LYS A 186 -13.17 1.62 -4.46
C LYS A 186 -11.88 1.02 -5.04
N ILE A 187 -11.21 1.75 -5.92
CA ILE A 187 -9.88 1.37 -6.44
C ILE A 187 -8.85 1.37 -5.31
N ASN A 188 -8.87 2.39 -4.44
CA ASN A 188 -7.98 2.49 -3.29
C ASN A 188 -8.20 1.35 -2.28
N GLU A 189 -9.47 0.99 -2.02
CA GLU A 189 -9.84 -0.18 -1.19
C GLU A 189 -9.30 -1.50 -1.76
N TRP A 190 -9.43 -1.74 -3.07
CA TRP A 190 -8.89 -2.94 -3.71
C TRP A 190 -7.35 -2.96 -3.76
N LEU A 191 -6.71 -1.80 -3.83
CA LEU A 191 -5.26 -1.65 -3.73
C LEU A 191 -4.76 -1.69 -2.27
N GLY A 192 -5.66 -1.72 -1.29
CA GLY A 192 -5.30 -1.73 0.13
C GLY A 192 -4.54 -0.46 0.57
N ILE A 193 -4.72 0.65 -0.15
CA ILE A 193 -4.17 1.96 0.25
C ILE A 193 -5.03 2.46 1.39
N LYS A 194 -4.60 2.19 2.62
CA LYS A 194 -5.17 2.75 3.83
C LYS A 194 -4.52 4.12 4.04
N ASN A 195 -5.26 5.20 3.79
CA ASN A 195 -4.83 6.52 4.20
C ASN A 195 -4.88 6.57 5.73
N GLU A 196 -3.76 6.37 6.41
CA GLU A 196 -3.67 6.39 7.89
C GLU A 196 -4.22 7.69 8.50
N THR A 197 -4.27 8.78 7.72
CA THR A 197 -4.79 10.09 8.12
C THR A 197 -6.33 10.16 8.17
N GLU A 198 -7.06 9.27 7.50
CA GLU A 198 -8.53 9.26 7.46
C GLU A 198 -9.14 8.53 8.67
N ASP A 199 -8.38 7.67 9.36
CA ASP A 199 -8.89 6.85 10.48
C ASP A 199 -9.23 7.65 11.75
N GLN A 200 -8.78 8.91 11.89
CA GLN A 200 -9.25 9.81 12.96
C GLN A 200 -10.63 10.43 12.67
N TYR A 201 -11.07 10.43 11.40
CA TYR A 201 -12.37 10.93 10.96
C TYR A 201 -13.34 9.80 10.55
N ALA A 202 -12.87 8.55 10.46
CA ALA A 202 -13.68 7.38 10.10
C ALA A 202 -14.78 7.01 11.13
N LEU A 203 -14.76 7.56 12.34
CA LEU A 203 -15.90 7.48 13.27
C LEU A 203 -17.06 8.44 12.91
N MET A 204 -16.89 9.29 11.89
CA MET A 204 -17.91 10.20 11.36
C MET A 204 -18.39 9.82 9.95
N GLU A 205 -17.85 8.77 9.30
CA GLU A 205 -18.23 8.37 7.93
C GLU A 205 -19.33 7.28 7.84
N ASP A 206 -20.09 7.03 8.92
CA ASP A 206 -21.43 6.43 8.79
C ASP A 206 -22.46 7.47 8.30
N GLU A 207 -22.08 8.73 8.06
CA GLU A 207 -23.00 9.79 7.64
C GLU A 207 -23.48 9.72 6.18
N ASP A 208 -22.64 9.30 5.22
CA ASP A 208 -22.97 9.48 3.79
C ASP A 208 -23.98 8.46 3.22
N ASP A 209 -24.29 7.40 3.96
CA ASP A 209 -25.34 6.41 3.64
C ASP A 209 -26.59 6.59 4.53
N LEU A 210 -26.67 7.70 5.29
CA LEU A 210 -27.84 8.01 6.10
C LEU A 210 -29.05 8.31 5.20
N PRO A 211 -30.25 7.87 5.59
CA PRO A 211 -31.48 8.14 4.83
C PRO A 211 -31.76 9.64 4.68
N HIS A 212 -31.14 10.51 5.49
CA HIS A 212 -31.19 11.98 5.39
C HIS A 212 -30.61 12.53 4.09
N HIS A 213 -29.70 11.81 3.42
CA HIS A 213 -29.06 12.26 2.17
C HIS A 213 -30.00 12.23 0.97
N GLU A 214 -31.06 11.43 1.04
CA GLU A 214 -32.09 11.33 0.01
C GLU A 214 -33.28 12.25 0.31
N GLU A 215 -33.47 13.32 -0.47
CA GLU A 215 -34.58 14.26 -0.24
C GLU A 215 -35.96 13.58 -0.21
N ARG A 216 -36.13 12.47 -0.95
CA ARG A 216 -37.40 11.72 -1.03
C ARG A 216 -37.78 11.03 0.28
N THR A 217 -36.86 10.87 1.23
CA THR A 217 -37.12 10.17 2.49
C THR A 217 -37.76 11.08 3.55
N TRP A 218 -37.57 12.40 3.45
CA TRP A 218 -38.11 13.39 4.39
C TRP A 218 -38.95 14.48 3.73
N TYR A 219 -38.72 14.83 2.45
CA TYR A 219 -39.51 15.83 1.74
C TYR A 219 -40.77 15.21 1.12
N VAL A 220 -41.94 15.65 1.59
CA VAL A 220 -43.25 15.10 1.19
C VAL A 220 -44.09 16.05 0.33
N GLY A 221 -43.54 17.23 0.00
CA GLY A 221 -44.18 18.19 -0.90
C GLY A 221 -45.42 18.88 -0.31
N LYS A 222 -46.46 19.06 -1.13
CA LYS A 222 -47.69 19.80 -0.78
C LYS A 222 -48.67 18.93 0.01
N ILE A 223 -48.46 18.84 1.31
CA ILE A 223 -49.43 18.25 2.25
C ILE A 223 -49.85 19.27 3.32
N ASN A 224 -51.05 19.10 3.87
CA ASN A 224 -51.54 19.97 4.93
C ASN A 224 -51.04 19.50 6.32
N ARG A 225 -51.30 20.32 7.34
CA ARG A 225 -50.87 20.06 8.72
C ARG A 225 -51.42 18.73 9.25
N THR A 226 -52.71 18.45 9.00
CA THR A 226 -53.41 17.26 9.48
C THR A 226 -52.88 15.97 8.86
N GLN A 227 -52.55 16.00 7.56
CA GLN A 227 -51.93 14.87 6.85
C GLN A 227 -50.52 14.57 7.37
N ALA A 228 -49.76 15.61 7.74
CA ALA A 228 -48.46 15.41 8.37
C ALA A 228 -48.58 14.76 9.76
N GLU A 229 -49.56 15.20 10.56
CA GLU A 229 -49.86 14.60 11.87
C GLU A 229 -50.29 13.13 11.73
N GLU A 230 -51.08 12.78 10.72
CA GLU A 230 -51.47 11.40 10.43
C GLU A 230 -50.28 10.50 10.05
N MET A 231 -49.34 11.00 9.22
CA MET A 231 -48.14 10.26 8.83
C MET A 231 -47.15 10.05 9.99
N LEU A 232 -47.13 10.98 10.94
CA LEU A 232 -46.25 10.96 12.11
C LEU A 232 -46.91 10.31 13.34
N SER A 233 -48.22 10.05 13.30
CA SER A 233 -48.95 9.40 14.38
C SER A 233 -48.37 8.01 14.69
N GLY A 234 -48.06 7.78 15.97
CA GLY A 234 -47.49 6.51 16.44
C GLY A 234 -46.05 6.23 16.00
N LYS A 235 -45.35 7.23 15.44
CA LYS A 235 -43.91 7.13 15.13
C LYS A 235 -43.06 7.47 16.37
N ARG A 236 -41.80 7.04 16.36
CA ARG A 236 -40.83 7.35 17.41
C ARG A 236 -40.46 8.83 17.43
N ASP A 237 -40.07 9.32 18.60
CA ASP A 237 -39.54 10.67 18.77
C ASP A 237 -38.34 10.93 17.84
N GLY A 238 -38.23 12.16 17.33
CA GLY A 238 -37.25 12.53 16.32
C GLY A 238 -37.60 12.09 14.89
N THR A 239 -38.74 11.44 14.66
CA THR A 239 -39.27 11.22 13.30
C THR A 239 -39.77 12.52 12.71
N PHE A 240 -39.33 12.86 11.50
CA PHE A 240 -39.65 14.15 10.89
C PHE A 240 -39.97 14.06 9.40
N LEU A 241 -40.61 15.11 8.91
CA LEU A 241 -40.85 15.39 7.49
C LEU A 241 -40.83 16.89 7.21
N ILE A 242 -40.53 17.27 5.97
CA ILE A 242 -40.63 18.64 5.48
C ILE A 242 -41.71 18.72 4.40
N ARG A 243 -42.62 19.67 4.57
CA ARG A 243 -43.73 19.96 3.65
C ARG A 243 -43.73 21.42 3.21
N GLU A 244 -44.42 21.72 2.12
CA GLU A 244 -44.69 23.11 1.73
C GLU A 244 -45.61 23.78 2.76
N SER A 245 -45.27 25.01 3.17
CA SER A 245 -46.14 25.80 4.04
C SER A 245 -47.29 26.40 3.25
N SER A 246 -48.41 26.70 3.92
CA SER A 246 -49.49 27.50 3.34
C SER A 246 -49.05 28.95 3.07
N GLN A 247 -47.95 29.39 3.67
CA GLN A 247 -47.31 30.68 3.39
C GLN A 247 -46.45 30.59 2.13
N ARG A 248 -46.69 31.52 1.19
CA ARG A 248 -46.01 31.52 -0.11
C ARG A 248 -44.50 31.61 0.04
N GLY A 249 -43.79 30.58 -0.42
CA GLY A 249 -42.33 30.54 -0.43
C GLY A 249 -41.66 30.12 0.87
N CYS A 250 -42.44 29.61 1.85
CA CYS A 250 -41.92 29.02 3.09
C CYS A 250 -42.18 27.51 3.14
N TYR A 251 -41.41 26.80 3.95
CA TYR A 251 -41.60 25.38 4.24
C TYR A 251 -42.02 25.19 5.70
N ALA A 252 -42.50 23.99 6.04
CA ALA A 252 -42.77 23.59 7.40
C ALA A 252 -42.09 22.26 7.69
N CYS A 253 -41.35 22.19 8.79
CA CYS A 253 -40.85 20.95 9.38
C CYS A 253 -41.89 20.44 10.37
N SER A 254 -42.31 19.19 10.23
CA SER A 254 -43.15 18.49 11.20
C SER A 254 -42.32 17.39 11.85
N VAL A 255 -42.25 17.37 13.18
CA VAL A 255 -41.40 16.44 13.95
C VAL A 255 -42.13 15.91 15.18
N VAL A 256 -41.91 14.64 15.52
CA VAL A 256 -42.45 14.01 16.74
C VAL A 256 -41.55 14.32 17.93
N VAL A 257 -42.15 14.88 18.99
CA VAL A 257 -41.50 15.23 20.26
C VAL A 257 -42.39 14.76 21.40
N ASP A 258 -41.87 13.91 22.28
CA ASP A 258 -42.59 13.33 23.42
C ASP A 258 -43.94 12.71 23.02
N GLY A 259 -44.00 12.03 21.87
CA GLY A 259 -45.21 11.41 21.32
C GLY A 259 -46.19 12.36 20.61
N ASP A 260 -45.98 13.68 20.66
CA ASP A 260 -46.79 14.68 19.97
C ASP A 260 -46.11 15.22 18.71
N THR A 261 -46.90 15.52 17.67
CA THR A 261 -46.36 16.18 16.47
C THR A 261 -46.29 17.70 16.65
N LYS A 262 -45.08 18.27 16.55
CA LYS A 262 -44.84 19.71 16.53
C LYS A 262 -44.51 20.19 15.11
N HIS A 263 -44.78 21.46 14.83
CA HIS A 263 -44.59 22.06 13.51
C HIS A 263 -43.79 23.37 13.62
N CYS A 264 -42.76 23.51 12.80
CA CYS A 264 -41.88 24.68 12.76
C CYS A 264 -41.81 25.22 11.33
N VAL A 265 -41.89 26.55 11.19
CA VAL A 265 -41.75 27.18 9.87
C VAL A 265 -40.28 27.28 9.52
N ILE A 266 -39.93 26.90 8.29
CA ILE A 266 -38.62 27.12 7.69
C ILE A 266 -38.77 28.28 6.71
N TYR A 267 -38.06 29.36 7.01
CA TYR A 267 -38.04 30.55 6.18
C TYR A 267 -37.03 30.40 5.05
N ARG A 268 -37.39 30.90 3.87
CA ARG A 268 -36.49 31.05 2.73
C ARG A 268 -36.10 32.52 2.60
N THR A 269 -34.84 32.84 2.89
CA THR A 269 -34.29 34.19 2.78
C THR A 269 -33.29 34.27 1.61
N ALA A 270 -32.73 35.46 1.37
CA ALA A 270 -31.65 35.63 0.39
C ALA A 270 -30.34 34.96 0.83
N THR A 271 -30.15 34.73 2.13
CA THR A 271 -28.95 34.12 2.72
C THR A 271 -29.04 32.60 2.82
N GLY A 272 -30.24 32.03 2.76
CA GLY A 272 -30.44 30.58 2.85
C GLY A 272 -31.79 30.18 3.44
N PHE A 273 -31.86 28.97 3.99
CA PHE A 273 -32.98 28.41 4.73
C PHE A 273 -32.67 28.38 6.22
N GLY A 274 -33.70 28.49 7.08
CA GLY A 274 -33.55 28.37 8.53
C GLY A 274 -34.85 28.51 9.30
N PHE A 275 -34.83 28.19 10.59
CA PHE A 275 -36.01 28.27 11.47
C PHE A 275 -36.21 29.67 12.07
N ALA A 276 -35.15 30.45 12.25
CA ALA A 276 -35.20 31.82 12.79
C ALA A 276 -33.93 32.61 12.41
N GLU A 277 -34.03 33.94 12.29
CA GLU A 277 -32.84 34.81 12.21
C GLU A 277 -32.08 34.80 13.55
N PRO A 278 -30.73 34.82 13.56
CA PRO A 278 -29.77 34.96 12.45
C PRO A 278 -29.37 33.65 11.74
N TYR A 279 -30.00 32.52 12.05
CA TYR A 279 -29.57 31.17 11.64
C TYR A 279 -30.10 30.71 10.27
N ASN A 280 -30.43 31.65 9.37
CA ASN A 280 -30.88 31.36 8.00
C ASN A 280 -29.68 31.23 7.04
N LEU A 281 -28.79 30.28 7.35
CA LEU A 281 -27.45 30.18 6.75
C LEU A 281 -27.27 28.96 5.82
N TYR A 282 -28.27 28.09 5.69
CA TYR A 282 -28.15 26.85 4.93
C TYR A 282 -28.51 27.08 3.45
N GLY A 283 -27.65 26.67 2.52
CA GLY A 283 -27.83 26.88 1.07
C GLY A 283 -28.96 26.04 0.48
N SER A 284 -29.34 24.94 1.15
CA SER A 284 -30.46 24.08 0.76
C SER A 284 -31.21 23.51 1.96
N LEU A 285 -32.43 23.02 1.73
CA LEU A 285 -33.18 22.27 2.75
C LEU A 285 -32.44 21.00 3.19
N LYS A 286 -31.69 20.37 2.27
CA LYS A 286 -30.87 19.19 2.58
C LYS A 286 -29.78 19.51 3.58
N GLU A 287 -29.04 20.59 3.37
CA GLU A 287 -27.99 21.04 4.32
C GLU A 287 -28.58 21.35 5.70
N LEU A 288 -29.76 21.97 5.73
CA LEU A 288 -30.49 22.23 6.97
C LEU A 288 -30.80 20.90 7.68
N VAL A 289 -31.35 19.91 6.98
CA VAL A 289 -31.69 18.60 7.55
C VAL A 289 -30.44 17.88 8.09
N LEU A 290 -29.34 17.88 7.33
CA LEU A 290 -28.08 17.25 7.74
C LEU A 290 -27.44 17.94 8.94
N HIS A 291 -27.68 19.23 9.14
CA HIS A 291 -27.21 19.92 10.33
C HIS A 291 -28.03 19.56 11.56
N TYR A 292 -29.37 19.63 11.46
CA TYR A 292 -30.28 19.38 12.59
C TYR A 292 -30.52 17.89 12.87
N GLN A 293 -29.89 16.97 12.12
CA GLN A 293 -29.79 15.57 12.53
C GLN A 293 -28.91 15.41 13.78
N HIS A 294 -27.89 16.28 13.94
CA HIS A 294 -26.95 16.29 15.06
C HIS A 294 -27.18 17.46 16.02
N ALA A 295 -27.69 18.59 15.53
CA ALA A 295 -28.01 19.75 16.35
C ALA A 295 -29.46 19.71 16.86
N SER A 296 -29.64 19.79 18.18
CA SER A 296 -30.98 19.83 18.79
C SER A 296 -31.73 21.12 18.44
N LEU A 297 -33.04 20.98 18.19
CA LEU A 297 -33.91 22.11 17.85
C LEU A 297 -34.26 23.00 19.05
N VAL A 298 -33.81 22.66 20.26
CA VAL A 298 -33.97 23.46 21.50
C VAL A 298 -33.49 24.89 21.31
N GLN A 299 -32.44 25.09 20.52
CA GLN A 299 -31.89 26.42 20.25
C GLN A 299 -32.88 27.37 19.55
N HIS A 300 -33.95 26.84 18.95
CA HIS A 300 -34.99 27.63 18.28
C HIS A 300 -36.33 27.58 19.02
N ASN A 301 -36.56 26.55 19.84
CA ASN A 301 -37.76 26.43 20.67
C ASN A 301 -37.50 25.43 21.80
N ASP A 302 -37.61 25.88 23.06
CA ASP A 302 -37.40 25.05 24.25
C ASP A 302 -38.30 23.79 24.30
N ALA A 303 -39.40 23.78 23.55
CA ALA A 303 -40.31 22.64 23.42
C ALA A 303 -39.88 21.58 22.37
N LEU A 304 -38.72 21.74 21.72
CA LEU A 304 -38.20 20.83 20.69
C LEU A 304 -36.87 20.19 21.13
N THR A 305 -36.94 19.33 22.13
CA THR A 305 -35.77 18.63 22.72
C THR A 305 -35.10 17.61 21.78
N VAL A 306 -35.73 17.30 20.66
CA VAL A 306 -35.29 16.26 19.71
C VAL A 306 -34.47 16.82 18.54
N THR A 307 -33.75 15.92 17.87
CA THR A 307 -33.08 16.16 16.59
C THR A 307 -33.92 15.58 15.43
N LEU A 308 -33.59 15.95 14.19
CA LEU A 308 -34.17 15.37 12.98
C LEU A 308 -33.55 13.98 12.72
N ALA A 309 -33.80 13.02 13.61
CA ALA A 309 -33.10 11.74 13.64
C ALA A 309 -33.59 10.71 12.62
N HIS A 310 -34.87 10.77 12.24
CA HIS A 310 -35.50 9.73 11.42
C HIS A 310 -36.39 10.32 10.31
N PRO A 311 -36.00 10.20 9.03
CA PRO A 311 -36.85 10.60 7.91
C PRO A 311 -38.11 9.73 7.86
N VAL A 312 -39.28 10.33 7.62
CA VAL A 312 -40.58 9.63 7.64
C VAL A 312 -40.67 8.42 6.69
N ARG A 313 -39.94 8.43 5.57
CA ARG A 313 -39.89 7.35 4.57
C ARG A 313 -38.57 6.57 4.59
N ALA A 314 -37.73 6.75 5.60
CA ALA A 314 -36.58 5.88 5.79
C ALA A 314 -37.07 4.45 6.10
N PRO A 315 -36.42 3.41 5.56
CA PRO A 315 -36.69 2.03 5.96
C PRO A 315 -36.32 1.87 7.45
N GLY A 316 -37.33 1.89 8.32
CA GLY A 316 -37.14 1.69 9.75
C GLY A 316 -37.05 0.20 10.10
N PRO A 317 -36.27 -0.19 11.13
CA PRO A 317 -36.50 -1.44 11.83
C PRO A 317 -37.92 -1.39 12.42
N GLY A 318 -38.61 -2.54 12.45
CA GLY A 318 -40.02 -2.65 12.81
C GLY A 318 -40.42 -1.97 14.14
N PRO A 319 -41.73 -1.79 14.38
CA PRO A 319 -42.22 -1.07 15.54
C PRO A 319 -41.66 -1.64 16.85
N PRO A 320 -41.33 -0.78 17.83
CA PRO A 320 -40.88 -1.25 19.14
C PRO A 320 -42.00 -2.08 19.80
N PRO A 321 -41.67 -3.13 20.56
CA PRO A 321 -42.66 -3.96 21.22
C PRO A 321 -43.44 -3.11 22.23
N ALA A 322 -44.77 -3.21 22.20
CA ALA A 322 -45.65 -2.57 23.16
C ALA A 322 -45.23 -2.97 24.58
N ALA A 323 -44.86 -1.98 25.39
CA ALA A 323 -44.64 -2.18 26.80
C ALA A 323 -45.95 -2.67 27.44
N ARG A 324 -45.88 -3.84 28.07
CA ARG A 324 -46.97 -4.45 28.86
C ARG A 324 -47.15 -3.75 30.19
#